data_AF-A0A3S2UDL6-F1
#
_entry.id   AF-A0A3S2UDL6-F1
#
_cell.length_a   1.000
_cell.length_b   1.000
_cell.length_c   1.000
_cell.angle_alpha   90.00
_cell.angle_beta   90.00
_cell.angle_gamma   90.00
#
_symmetry.space_group_name_H-M   'P 1'
#
loop_
_entity.id
_entity.type
_entity.pdbx_description
1 polymer ?
#
loop_
_entity_poly.entity_id
_entity_poly.type
_entity_poly.pdbx_seq_one_letter_code
_entity_poly.pdbx_strand_id
1 'polypeptide(L)'
;MATLGRFANVLLRSSLTQTRRQLSAAAEGHGDHSAKTWKILTFIIALPGVGVCMLNTFLKETNHPHEQPEFVPYSHLRIRSKRFPWGDGNKSLFHNPHVNALPDGYEGHDE
;
A
#
# COMPACT_ATOMS: atom_id res chain seq x y z
N MET A 1 59.37 13.09 53.54
CA MET A 1 58.44 11.98 53.20
C MET A 1 57.11 12.59 52.78
N ALA A 2 56.96 12.98 51.51
CA ALA A 2 55.73 13.59 51.00
C ALA A 2 55.49 13.15 49.55
N THR A 3 54.71 12.09 49.38
CA THR A 3 54.11 11.74 48.09
C THR A 3 52.75 11.14 48.39
N LEU A 4 51.68 11.70 47.84
CA LEU A 4 50.46 11.02 47.37
C LEU A 4 49.34 12.05 47.23
N GLY A 5 48.91 12.31 45.99
CA GLY A 5 47.68 13.07 45.76
C GLY A 5 47.59 13.82 44.43
N ARG A 6 47.81 13.15 43.28
CA ARG A 6 47.55 13.81 41.98
C ARG A 6 47.17 12.88 40.82
N PHE A 7 46.41 11.82 41.06
CA PHE A 7 46.02 10.88 39.98
C PHE A 7 44.51 10.77 39.70
N ALA A 8 43.62 11.51 40.37
CA ALA A 8 42.18 11.26 40.27
C ALA A 8 41.41 11.95 39.12
N ASN A 9 42.05 12.76 38.26
CA ASN A 9 41.31 13.57 37.26
C ASN A 9 41.48 13.16 35.79
N VAL A 10 42.21 12.09 35.48
CA VAL A 10 42.44 11.67 34.07
C VAL A 10 41.41 10.64 33.58
N LEU A 11 40.67 9.97 34.48
CA LEU A 11 39.77 8.87 34.09
C LEU A 11 38.33 9.28 33.77
N LEU A 12 37.94 10.54 33.99
CA LEU A 12 36.56 11.01 33.73
C LEU A 12 36.39 11.83 32.44
N ARG A 13 37.46 12.10 31.70
CA ARG A 13 37.38 12.86 30.43
C ARG A 13 37.30 12.00 29.17
N SER A 14 37.53 10.68 29.25
CA SER A 14 37.56 9.80 28.07
C SER A 14 36.19 9.23 27.67
N SER A 15 35.24 9.13 28.60
CA SER A 15 33.94 8.50 28.37
C SER A 15 33.06 9.31 27.40
N LEU A 16 33.07 10.65 27.48
CA LEU A 16 32.26 11.50 26.60
C LEU A 16 32.77 11.53 25.13
N THR A 17 34.08 11.38 24.92
CA THR A 17 34.66 11.30 23.57
C THR A 17 34.41 9.95 22.89
N GLN A 18 34.25 8.88 23.69
CA GLN A 18 33.99 7.53 23.19
C GLN A 18 32.53 7.37 22.74
N THR A 19 31.57 7.98 23.46
CA THR A 19 30.16 7.99 23.07
C THR A 19 29.92 8.72 21.75
N ARG A 20 30.63 9.83 21.50
CA ARG A 20 30.46 10.63 20.28
C ARG A 20 30.99 9.95 19.02
N ARG A 21 32.07 9.15 19.12
CA ARG A 21 32.62 8.37 17.99
C ARG A 21 31.78 7.14 17.63
N GLN A 22 31.05 6.57 18.58
CA GLN A 22 30.17 5.41 18.33
C GLN A 22 28.91 5.78 17.53
N LEU A 23 28.40 7.01 17.67
CA LEU A 23 27.20 7.46 16.95
C LEU A 23 27.46 7.70 15.44
N SER A 24 28.67 8.12 15.05
CA SER A 24 29.01 8.33 13.63
C SER A 24 29.30 7.03 12.87
N ALA A 25 29.90 6.01 13.52
CA ALA A 25 30.12 4.70 12.90
C ALA A 25 28.82 3.88 12.80
N ALA A 26 27.85 4.12 13.68
CA ALA A 26 26.52 3.53 13.59
C ALA A 26 25.75 3.98 12.33
N ALA A 27 26.04 5.16 11.78
CA ALA A 27 25.37 5.70 10.60
C ALA A 27 25.78 4.98 9.29
N GLU A 28 27.05 4.56 9.15
CA GLU A 28 27.51 3.73 8.01
C GLU A 28 27.04 2.28 8.11
N GLY A 29 26.92 1.73 9.33
CA GLY A 29 26.37 0.38 9.58
C GLY A 29 24.84 0.28 9.49
N HIS A 30 24.13 1.41 9.48
CA HIS A 30 22.67 1.45 9.42
C HIS A 30 22.11 1.01 8.07
N GLY A 31 22.81 1.24 6.96
CA GLY A 31 22.31 0.91 5.62
C GLY A 31 22.18 -0.60 5.35
N ASP A 32 23.22 -1.37 5.65
CA ASP A 32 23.24 -2.82 5.41
C ASP A 32 22.33 -3.58 6.40
N HIS A 33 22.27 -3.15 7.68
CA HIS A 33 21.32 -3.71 8.63
C HIS A 33 19.87 -3.32 8.27
N SER A 34 19.63 -2.07 7.85
CA SER A 34 18.29 -1.62 7.46
C SER A 34 17.78 -2.39 6.23
N ALA A 35 18.62 -2.56 5.20
CA ALA A 35 18.24 -3.32 4.01
C ALA A 35 17.87 -4.77 4.34
N LYS A 36 18.62 -5.42 5.24
CA LYS A 36 18.29 -6.77 5.73
C LYS A 36 16.98 -6.80 6.50
N THR A 37 16.74 -5.82 7.37
CA THR A 37 15.47 -5.70 8.11
C THR A 37 14.29 -5.52 7.17
N TRP A 38 14.36 -4.62 6.18
CA TRP A 38 13.29 -4.43 5.20
C TRP A 38 13.05 -5.67 4.35
N LYS A 39 14.12 -6.36 3.92
CA LYS A 39 14.01 -7.64 3.22
C LYS A 39 13.23 -8.66 4.05
N ILE A 40 13.58 -8.81 5.33
CA ILE A 40 12.87 -9.73 6.24
C ILE A 40 11.40 -9.33 6.39
N LEU A 41 11.12 -8.05 6.64
CA LEU A 41 9.74 -7.56 6.77
C LEU A 41 8.93 -7.80 5.50
N THR A 42 9.50 -7.57 4.32
CA THR A 42 8.83 -7.84 3.04
C THR A 42 8.48 -9.32 2.90
N PHE A 43 9.44 -10.23 3.12
CA PHE A 43 9.22 -11.65 2.89
C PHE A 43 8.40 -12.35 3.99
N ILE A 44 8.51 -11.91 5.25
CA ILE A 44 7.90 -12.58 6.39
C ILE A 44 6.58 -11.95 6.80
N ILE A 45 6.37 -10.66 6.52
CA ILE A 45 5.15 -9.94 6.93
C ILE A 45 4.36 -9.49 5.71
N ALA A 46 4.96 -8.72 4.81
CA ALA A 46 4.21 -8.09 3.72
C ALA A 46 3.66 -9.14 2.73
N LEU A 47 4.50 -10.05 2.22
CA LEU A 47 4.05 -11.06 1.27
C LEU A 47 3.02 -12.03 1.87
N PRO A 48 3.19 -12.57 3.10
CA PRO A 48 2.14 -13.37 3.72
C PRO A 48 0.86 -12.57 3.96
N GLY A 49 0.96 -11.30 4.37
CA GLY A 49 -0.19 -10.41 4.54
C GLY A 49 -0.98 -10.22 3.24
N VAL A 50 -0.28 -9.93 2.14
CA VAL A 50 -0.89 -9.84 0.80
C VAL A 50 -1.52 -11.18 0.41
N GLY A 51 -0.86 -12.30 0.70
CA GLY A 51 -1.39 -13.64 0.45
C GLY A 51 -2.73 -13.89 1.14
N VAL A 52 -2.87 -13.49 2.41
CA VAL A 52 -4.13 -13.60 3.16
C VAL A 52 -5.22 -12.73 2.54
N CYS A 53 -4.92 -11.47 2.19
CA CYS A 53 -5.89 -10.58 1.54
C CYS A 53 -6.31 -11.08 0.15
N MET A 54 -5.37 -11.64 -0.61
CA MET A 54 -5.63 -12.22 -1.92
C MET A 54 -6.53 -13.45 -1.82
N LEU A 55 -6.26 -14.35 -0.87
CA LEU A 55 -7.13 -15.50 -0.61
C LEU A 55 -8.54 -15.06 -0.17
N ASN A 56 -8.65 -14.05 0.71
CA ASN A 56 -9.95 -13.52 1.12
C ASN A 56 -10.76 -12.98 -0.08
N THR A 57 -10.11 -12.20 -0.93
CA THR A 57 -10.76 -11.59 -2.10
C THR A 57 -11.14 -12.66 -3.12
N PHE A 58 -10.26 -13.64 -3.37
CA PHE A 58 -10.52 -14.76 -4.26
C PHE A 58 -11.73 -15.59 -3.77
N LEU A 59 -11.77 -15.95 -2.49
CA LEU A 59 -12.91 -16.68 -1.93
C LEU A 59 -14.20 -15.86 -2.00
N LYS A 60 -14.14 -14.54 -1.78
CA LYS A 60 -15.32 -13.68 -1.93
C LYS A 60 -15.81 -13.64 -3.37
N GLU A 61 -14.91 -13.47 -4.34
CA GLU A 61 -15.26 -13.44 -5.76
C GLU A 61 -15.88 -14.77 -6.22
N THR A 62 -15.33 -15.90 -5.80
CA THR A 62 -15.86 -17.23 -6.17
C THR A 62 -17.21 -17.54 -5.51
N ASN A 63 -17.46 -17.07 -4.28
CA ASN A 63 -18.68 -17.38 -3.52
C ASN A 63 -19.80 -16.35 -3.68
N HIS A 64 -19.54 -15.18 -4.25
CA HIS A 64 -20.55 -14.15 -4.49
C HIS A 64 -20.89 -14.12 -5.99
N PRO A 65 -22.00 -14.76 -6.42
CA PRO A 65 -22.44 -14.63 -7.80
C PRO A 65 -22.66 -13.14 -8.11
N HIS A 66 -22.04 -12.67 -9.19
CA HIS A 66 -22.24 -11.31 -9.68
C HIS A 66 -23.62 -11.21 -10.34
N GLU A 67 -24.66 -11.05 -9.54
CA GLU A 67 -26.00 -10.78 -10.08
C GLU A 67 -26.04 -9.39 -10.72
N GLN A 68 -26.61 -9.32 -11.92
CA GLN A 68 -26.88 -8.04 -12.56
C GLN A 68 -27.96 -7.31 -11.75
N PRO A 69 -27.69 -6.11 -11.21
CA PRO A 69 -28.68 -5.39 -10.43
C PRO A 69 -29.79 -4.89 -11.34
N GLU A 70 -31.03 -4.84 -10.85
CA GLU A 70 -32.18 -4.35 -11.60
C GLU A 70 -31.94 -2.95 -12.18
N PHE A 71 -32.34 -2.75 -13.43
CA PHE A 71 -32.24 -1.44 -14.07
C PHE A 71 -33.35 -0.51 -13.57
N VAL A 72 -32.95 0.51 -12.82
CA VAL A 72 -33.81 1.65 -12.49
C VAL A 72 -33.25 2.92 -13.15
N PRO A 73 -34.04 3.63 -13.98
CA PRO A 73 -33.59 4.83 -14.71
C PRO A 73 -33.57 6.06 -13.79
N TYR A 74 -32.68 6.03 -12.79
CA TYR A 74 -32.46 7.17 -11.90
C TYR A 74 -31.94 8.38 -12.67
N SER A 75 -32.56 9.55 -12.47
CA SER A 75 -32.22 10.80 -13.16
C SER A 75 -30.80 11.30 -12.91
N HIS A 76 -30.19 10.89 -11.80
CA HIS A 76 -28.83 11.28 -11.43
C HIS A 76 -27.76 10.26 -11.90
N LEU A 77 -28.15 9.13 -12.50
CA LEU A 77 -27.24 8.13 -13.02
C LEU A 77 -27.25 8.12 -14.55
N ARG A 78 -26.20 7.55 -15.16
CA ARG A 78 -26.04 7.40 -16.61
C ARG A 78 -26.28 8.69 -17.43
N ILE A 79 -25.99 9.86 -16.85
CA ILE A 79 -26.18 11.15 -17.52
C ILE A 79 -25.31 11.23 -18.78
N ARG A 80 -25.88 11.79 -19.85
CA ARG A 80 -25.22 12.07 -21.14
C ARG A 80 -25.55 13.49 -21.60
N SER A 81 -24.79 14.47 -21.13
CA SER A 81 -24.91 15.87 -21.61
C SER A 81 -24.21 16.10 -22.94
N LYS A 82 -23.12 15.36 -23.19
CA LYS A 82 -22.36 15.32 -24.44
C LYS A 82 -21.94 13.88 -24.70
N ARG A 83 -21.87 13.50 -25.98
CA ARG A 83 -21.33 12.21 -26.40
C ARG A 83 -19.86 12.07 -26.03
N PHE A 84 -19.44 10.87 -25.63
CA PHE A 84 -18.02 10.55 -25.44
C PHE A 84 -17.25 10.67 -26.77
N PRO A 85 -15.94 10.98 -26.75
CA PRO A 85 -15.14 11.16 -27.96
C PRO A 85 -14.65 9.84 -28.60
N TRP A 86 -15.23 8.68 -28.24
CA TRP A 86 -14.87 7.36 -28.77
C TRP A 86 -16.12 6.52 -29.05
N GLY A 87 -15.96 5.48 -29.88
CA GLY A 87 -17.03 4.51 -30.18
C GLY A 87 -18.30 5.18 -30.71
N ASP A 88 -19.45 4.76 -30.17
CA ASP A 88 -20.77 5.32 -30.45
C ASP A 88 -21.08 6.61 -29.66
N GLY A 89 -20.17 7.01 -28.76
CA GLY A 89 -20.31 8.15 -27.87
C GLY A 89 -21.27 7.92 -26.70
N ASN A 90 -21.84 6.71 -26.54
CA ASN A 90 -22.78 6.38 -25.47
C ASN A 90 -22.14 5.49 -24.38
N LYS A 91 -21.22 4.61 -24.78
CA LYS A 91 -20.50 3.69 -23.88
C LYS A 91 -19.32 4.38 -23.18
N SER A 92 -19.18 4.14 -21.86
CA SER A 92 -18.02 4.61 -21.09
C SER A 92 -16.73 3.91 -21.54
N LEU A 93 -15.56 4.43 -21.14
CA LEU A 93 -14.26 3.88 -21.57
C LEU A 93 -14.05 2.42 -21.13
N PHE A 94 -14.48 2.09 -19.91
CA PHE A 94 -14.48 0.73 -19.36
C PHE A 94 -15.91 0.22 -19.24
N HIS A 95 -16.63 0.22 -20.35
CA HIS A 95 -17.99 -0.30 -20.41
C HIS A 95 -17.98 -1.85 -20.31
N ASN A 96 -18.88 -2.40 -19.50
CA ASN A 96 -19.07 -3.82 -19.32
C ASN A 96 -20.58 -4.09 -19.50
N PRO A 97 -21.02 -4.72 -20.60
CA PRO A 97 -22.44 -4.92 -20.91
C PRO A 97 -23.21 -5.63 -19.78
N HIS A 98 -22.54 -6.50 -19.03
CA HIS A 98 -23.16 -7.28 -17.96
C HIS A 98 -23.55 -6.45 -16.72
N VAL A 99 -22.82 -5.38 -16.40
CA VAL A 99 -23.03 -4.63 -15.13
C VAL A 99 -23.25 -3.13 -15.34
N ASN A 100 -22.92 -2.60 -16.52
CA ASN A 100 -23.00 -1.17 -16.80
C ASN A 100 -24.17 -0.90 -17.76
N ALA A 101 -25.36 -0.65 -17.20
CA ALA A 101 -26.50 -0.22 -18.00
C ALA A 101 -26.24 1.10 -18.73
N LEU A 102 -26.79 1.21 -19.93
CA LEU A 102 -26.94 2.44 -20.69
C LEU A 102 -28.12 3.27 -20.14
N PRO A 103 -28.34 4.52 -20.63
CA PRO A 103 -29.47 5.33 -20.19
C PRO A 103 -30.85 4.69 -20.43
N ASP A 104 -30.94 3.77 -21.37
CA ASP A 104 -32.13 3.04 -21.83
C ASP A 104 -32.26 1.63 -21.25
N GLY A 105 -31.22 1.07 -20.64
CA GLY A 105 -31.27 -0.26 -20.04
C GLY A 105 -29.96 -1.03 -20.15
N TYR A 106 -29.98 -2.32 -19.79
CA TYR A 106 -28.87 -3.22 -20.06
C TYR A 106 -28.86 -3.67 -21.52
N GLU A 107 -27.66 -3.86 -22.06
CA GLU A 107 -27.49 -4.40 -23.40
C GLU A 107 -27.79 -5.91 -23.36
N GLY A 108 -28.69 -6.39 -24.24
CA GLY A 108 -29.04 -7.81 -24.36
C GLY A 108 -30.27 -8.28 -23.57
N HIS A 109 -31.08 -7.36 -23.03
CA HIS A 109 -32.30 -7.68 -22.28
C HIS A 109 -33.59 -7.65 -23.13
N ASP A 110 -33.47 -7.96 -24.44
CA ASP A 110 -34.56 -8.03 -25.44
C ASP A 110 -34.86 -9.49 -25.88
N GLU A 111 -34.78 -10.45 -24.96
CA GLU A 111 -35.40 -11.79 -25.10
C GLU A 111 -36.24 -12.15 -23.87
#